data_AF-A0A6G3MEF6-F1
#
_entry.id   AF-A0A6G3MEF6-F1
#
_cell.length_a   1.000
_cell.length_b   1.000
_cell.length_c   1.000
_cell.angle_alpha   90.00
_cell.angle_beta   90.00
_cell.angle_gamma   90.00
#
_symmetry.space_group_name_H-M   'P 1'
#
loop_
_entity.id
_entity.type
_entity.pdbx_description
1 polymer ?
#
loop_
_entity_poly.entity_id
_entity_poly.type
_entity_poly.pdbx_seq_one_letter_code
_entity_poly.pdbx_strand_id
1 'polypeptide(L)'
;TDYLHAALKRVCRIHKSQPNGHILVFVTSQREVKNLCELIIAKFEHFGKPKKRTKKNTPLREINIFNSYETEELISTDSDTSNFIINPIVVLPLFALLPKEQQQNIFNSVEPNARKCIVSTNVAETSLTIPGVKYIVDTGKVKYKFYDKITGAEKYEITWCSKASADQRKGRAGRTGPGHCYRLYSTSVYQHDFPEFTVPDILRQSIQNIVLQMKCMNFGKIENFPFPTPPDSIDIKAAECTLLMLGALETAQSSSGLCHRVTKLGRQMNSISLYPRYSKMIIDSIIQGCAPYVITIASAMSVRVDRINFHR
;
A
#
# COMPACT_ATOMS: atom_id res chain seq x y z
N THR A 1 -4.65 -8.60 -14.81
CA THR A 1 -5.67 -9.47 -14.18
C THR A 1 -5.24 -10.90 -14.47
N ASP A 2 -4.73 -11.69 -13.53
CA ASP A 2 -4.81 -11.57 -12.08
C ASP A 2 -3.50 -12.08 -11.43
N TYR A 3 -2.59 -11.15 -11.10
CA TYR A 3 -1.34 -11.50 -10.42
C TYR A 3 -1.58 -12.11 -9.03
N LEU A 4 -2.77 -11.92 -8.43
CA LEU A 4 -3.13 -12.59 -7.18
C LEU A 4 -3.31 -14.09 -7.41
N HIS A 5 -3.91 -14.47 -8.53
CA HIS A 5 -4.04 -15.88 -8.90
C HIS A 5 -2.67 -16.52 -9.18
N ALA A 6 -1.77 -15.81 -9.86
CA ALA A 6 -0.39 -16.24 -10.04
C ALA A 6 0.36 -16.39 -8.69
N ALA A 7 0.16 -15.43 -7.77
CA ALA A 7 0.71 -15.50 -6.43
C ALA A 7 0.15 -16.71 -5.65
N LEU A 8 -1.15 -16.97 -5.72
CA LEU A 8 -1.79 -18.13 -5.12
C LEU A 8 -1.21 -19.45 -5.66
N LYS A 9 -1.09 -19.59 -6.99
CA LYS A 9 -0.45 -20.77 -7.63
C LYS A 9 0.98 -20.94 -7.11
N ARG A 10 1.75 -19.85 -7.00
CA ARG A 10 3.14 -19.91 -6.52
C ARG A 10 3.24 -20.30 -5.05
N VAL A 11 2.44 -19.70 -4.18
CA VAL A 11 2.35 -20.06 -2.75
C VAL A 11 2.03 -21.55 -2.61
N CYS A 12 1.05 -22.06 -3.36
CA CYS A 12 0.68 -23.47 -3.33
C CYS A 12 1.83 -24.39 -3.72
N ARG A 13 2.57 -24.04 -4.80
CA ARG A 13 3.72 -24.81 -5.25
C ARG A 13 4.86 -24.80 -4.22
N ILE A 14 5.16 -23.63 -3.65
CA ILE A 14 6.20 -23.50 -2.61
C ILE A 14 5.85 -24.35 -1.39
N HIS A 15 4.60 -24.26 -0.92
CA HIS A 15 4.16 -24.98 0.26
C HIS A 15 4.26 -26.51 0.08
N LYS A 16 3.95 -27.02 -1.12
CA LYS A 16 3.99 -28.47 -1.42
C LYS A 16 5.39 -29.01 -1.69
N SER A 17 6.24 -28.27 -2.41
CA SER A 17 7.48 -28.82 -2.96
C SER A 17 8.77 -28.30 -2.33
N GLN A 18 8.72 -27.21 -1.55
CA GLN A 18 9.93 -26.59 -1.01
C GLN A 18 10.18 -26.98 0.45
N PRO A 19 11.45 -27.07 0.89
CA PRO A 19 11.81 -27.32 2.28
C PRO A 19 11.20 -26.33 3.29
N ASN A 20 11.35 -26.65 4.59
CA ASN A 20 10.85 -25.82 5.68
C ASN A 20 11.37 -24.38 5.62
N GLY A 21 10.44 -23.44 5.73
CA GLY A 21 10.67 -21.99 5.72
C GLY A 21 9.39 -21.23 5.43
N HIS A 22 9.24 -20.04 6.00
CA HIS A 22 8.04 -19.23 5.85
C HIS A 22 8.02 -18.49 4.51
N ILE A 23 6.80 -18.17 4.08
CA ILE A 23 6.51 -17.50 2.81
C ILE A 23 6.09 -16.06 3.12
N LEU A 24 6.63 -15.09 2.40
CA LEU A 24 6.20 -13.70 2.41
C LEU A 24 5.77 -13.31 0.99
N VAL A 25 4.52 -12.87 0.85
CA VAL A 25 3.91 -12.49 -0.42
C VAL A 25 3.69 -10.99 -0.45
N PHE A 26 4.13 -10.31 -1.50
CA PHE A 26 3.90 -8.88 -1.70
C PHE A 26 2.73 -8.63 -2.65
N VAL A 27 1.71 -7.94 -2.16
CA VAL A 27 0.53 -7.47 -2.92
C VAL A 27 0.32 -5.97 -2.69
N THR A 28 -0.66 -5.34 -3.33
CA THR A 28 -0.71 -3.87 -3.41
C THR A 28 -1.62 -3.20 -2.38
N SER A 29 -2.70 -3.86 -1.96
CA SER A 29 -3.73 -3.23 -1.13
C SER A 29 -4.29 -4.16 -0.05
N GLN A 30 -4.92 -3.58 0.98
CA GLN A 30 -5.60 -4.32 2.03
C GLN A 30 -6.65 -5.30 1.49
N ARG A 31 -7.42 -4.90 0.47
CA ARG A 31 -8.40 -5.77 -0.17
C ARG A 31 -7.73 -7.00 -0.78
N GLU A 32 -6.62 -6.80 -1.47
CA GLU A 32 -5.85 -7.91 -2.05
C GLU A 32 -5.22 -8.81 -1.00
N VAL A 33 -4.72 -8.24 0.10
CA VAL A 33 -4.20 -9.02 1.24
C VAL A 33 -5.29 -9.93 1.79
N LYS A 34 -6.47 -9.38 2.13
CA LYS A 34 -7.58 -10.15 2.68
C LYS A 34 -8.05 -11.22 1.70
N ASN A 35 -8.30 -10.85 0.45
CA ASN A 35 -8.75 -11.77 -0.59
C ASN A 35 -7.75 -12.93 -0.78
N LEU A 36 -6.45 -12.65 -0.87
CA LEU A 36 -5.44 -13.69 -1.07
C LEU A 36 -5.30 -14.58 0.17
N CYS A 37 -5.42 -14.02 1.39
CA CYS A 37 -5.45 -14.82 2.61
C CYS A 37 -6.63 -15.80 2.60
N GLU A 38 -7.84 -15.34 2.29
CA GLU A 38 -9.04 -16.17 2.19
C GLU A 38 -8.88 -17.28 1.14
N LEU A 39 -8.33 -16.96 -0.04
CA LEU A 39 -8.08 -17.93 -1.10
C LEU A 39 -7.05 -19.00 -0.71
N ILE A 40 -6.01 -18.63 0.03
CA ILE A 40 -5.00 -19.58 0.53
C ILE A 40 -5.66 -20.50 1.58
N ILE A 41 -6.37 -19.94 2.54
CA ILE A 41 -7.05 -20.70 3.60
C ILE A 41 -8.03 -21.70 2.98
N ALA A 42 -8.93 -21.23 2.10
CA ALA A 42 -9.91 -22.09 1.44
C ALA A 42 -9.24 -23.24 0.67
N LYS A 43 -8.13 -22.98 -0.02
CA LYS A 43 -7.40 -24.05 -0.73
C LYS A 43 -6.84 -25.11 0.20
N PHE A 44 -6.34 -24.76 1.38
CA PHE A 44 -5.66 -25.70 2.28
C PHE A 44 -6.58 -26.33 3.34
N GLU A 45 -7.69 -25.70 3.70
CA GLU A 45 -8.75 -26.33 4.52
C GLU A 45 -9.36 -27.56 3.81
N HIS A 46 -9.45 -27.52 2.48
CA HIS A 46 -9.92 -28.65 1.68
C HIS A 46 -8.95 -29.84 1.59
N PHE A 47 -7.67 -29.67 1.96
CA PHE A 47 -6.71 -30.78 2.01
C PHE A 47 -6.78 -31.58 3.32
N GLY A 48 -7.39 -31.04 4.38
CA GLY A 48 -7.48 -31.66 5.71
C GLY A 48 -8.69 -32.57 5.95
N LYS A 49 -9.63 -32.70 4.99
CA LYS A 49 -10.81 -33.57 5.11
C LYS A 49 -10.67 -34.78 4.18
N PRO A 50 -10.69 -36.04 4.69
CA PRO A 50 -10.78 -37.20 3.82
C PRO A 50 -12.08 -37.11 2.99
N LYS A 51 -11.99 -37.34 1.68
CA LYS A 51 -13.15 -37.40 0.77
C LYS A 51 -14.11 -38.51 1.23
N LYS A 52 -15.05 -38.21 2.12
CA LYS A 52 -16.21 -39.08 2.33
C LYS A 52 -17.12 -38.92 1.13
N ARG A 53 -17.22 -39.97 0.31
CA ARG A 53 -18.32 -40.16 -0.65
C ARG A 53 -19.61 -40.25 0.16
N THR A 54 -20.41 -39.19 0.19
CA THR A 54 -21.80 -39.26 0.65
C THR A 54 -22.71 -38.60 -0.37
N LYS A 55 -23.67 -39.39 -0.85
CA LYS A 55 -24.71 -39.00 -1.81
C LYS A 55 -25.64 -37.93 -1.19
N LYS A 56 -25.86 -36.87 -1.97
CA LYS A 56 -27.05 -35.99 -2.11
C LYS A 56 -27.73 -35.32 -0.89
N ASN A 57 -28.00 -34.02 -1.15
CA ASN A 57 -29.14 -33.16 -0.78
C ASN A 57 -29.07 -32.33 0.52
N THR A 58 -28.70 -31.06 0.40
CA THR A 58 -29.55 -29.88 0.73
C THR A 58 -28.85 -28.55 0.35
N PRO A 59 -29.57 -27.45 0.07
CA PRO A 59 -29.08 -26.35 -0.74
C PRO A 59 -28.43 -25.25 0.11
N LEU A 60 -27.20 -24.87 -0.25
CA LEU A 60 -26.55 -23.67 0.25
C LEU A 60 -26.29 -22.74 -0.94
N ARG A 61 -26.81 -21.51 -0.80
CA ARG A 61 -26.74 -20.42 -1.77
C ARG A 61 -25.34 -20.27 -2.34
N GLU A 62 -25.21 -20.53 -3.63
CA GLU A 62 -24.04 -20.26 -4.44
C GLU A 62 -23.76 -18.75 -4.44
N ILE A 63 -22.65 -18.34 -3.83
CA ILE A 63 -21.95 -17.13 -4.28
C ILE A 63 -21.15 -17.57 -5.50
N ASN A 64 -21.80 -17.44 -6.65
CA ASN A 64 -21.27 -17.75 -7.95
C ASN A 64 -20.23 -16.67 -8.33
N ILE A 65 -18.96 -16.91 -7.96
CA ILE A 65 -17.80 -16.26 -8.55
C ILE A 65 -16.90 -17.36 -9.11
N PHE A 66 -17.46 -18.13 -10.04
CA PHE A 66 -16.72 -19.12 -10.81
C PHE A 66 -17.06 -18.95 -12.30
N ASN A 67 -16.75 -17.77 -12.84
CA ASN A 67 -16.69 -17.62 -14.29
C ASN A 67 -15.36 -18.21 -14.80
N SER A 68 -15.41 -19.51 -15.04
CA SER A 68 -15.21 -20.10 -16.38
C SER A 68 -14.08 -19.55 -17.26
N TYR A 69 -12.81 -19.61 -16.84
CA TYR A 69 -11.71 -19.81 -17.77
C TYR A 69 -10.59 -20.61 -17.07
N GLU A 70 -10.25 -21.76 -17.67
CA GLU A 70 -9.07 -22.61 -17.41
C GLU A 70 -8.97 -23.30 -16.05
N THR A 71 -9.80 -24.34 -15.87
CA THR A 71 -9.55 -25.38 -14.84
C THR A 71 -9.08 -26.72 -15.44
N GLU A 72 -8.79 -26.78 -16.74
CA GLU A 72 -8.50 -28.05 -17.44
C GLU A 72 -7.03 -28.29 -17.83
N GLU A 73 -6.13 -27.32 -17.73
CA GLU A 73 -4.69 -27.58 -17.93
C GLU A 73 -3.94 -27.39 -16.62
N LEU A 74 -3.59 -28.50 -15.96
CA LEU A 74 -2.41 -28.71 -15.09
C LEU A 74 -2.49 -29.99 -14.23
N ILE A 75 -3.37 -30.95 -14.57
CA ILE A 75 -3.16 -32.34 -14.16
C ILE A 75 -2.39 -33.02 -15.31
N SER A 76 -1.14 -32.64 -15.48
CA SER A 76 -0.19 -33.54 -16.13
C SER A 76 -0.01 -34.71 -15.19
N THR A 77 -0.33 -35.89 -15.71
CA THR A 77 -0.18 -37.20 -15.10
C THR A 77 1.27 -37.47 -14.70
N ASP A 78 1.67 -37.03 -13.51
CA ASP A 78 2.81 -37.61 -12.80
C ASP A 78 2.26 -38.48 -11.67
N SER A 79 2.27 -39.77 -11.96
CA SER A 79 1.90 -40.88 -11.10
C SER A 79 2.95 -41.11 -10.02
N ASP A 80 3.13 -40.16 -9.10
CA ASP A 80 3.93 -40.34 -7.88
C ASP A 80 3.17 -39.80 -6.66
N THR A 81 2.11 -40.50 -6.27
CA THR A 81 1.50 -40.37 -4.93
C THR A 81 2.42 -41.01 -3.89
N SER A 82 3.57 -40.39 -3.63
CA SER A 82 4.23 -40.53 -2.33
C SER A 82 3.45 -39.70 -1.30
N ASN A 83 3.20 -40.27 -0.12
CA ASN A 83 2.50 -39.64 0.99
C ASN A 83 3.26 -38.39 1.47
N PHE A 84 3.09 -37.25 0.80
CA PHE A 84 3.53 -35.97 1.32
C PHE A 84 2.62 -35.58 2.47
N ILE A 85 3.15 -35.63 3.70
CA ILE A 85 2.53 -34.99 4.87
C ILE A 85 2.50 -33.49 4.55
N ILE A 86 1.33 -32.96 4.16
CA ILE A 86 1.16 -31.53 3.94
C ILE A 86 1.20 -30.86 5.31
N ASN A 87 2.33 -30.21 5.58
CA ASN A 87 2.54 -29.40 6.78
C ASN A 87 1.41 -28.35 6.94
N PRO A 88 0.92 -28.07 8.16
CA PRO A 88 -0.10 -27.05 8.36
C PRO A 88 0.41 -25.67 7.93
N ILE A 89 -0.47 -24.85 7.33
CA ILE A 89 -0.15 -23.49 6.90
C ILE A 89 -0.89 -22.48 7.77
N VAL A 90 -0.16 -21.50 8.32
CA VAL A 90 -0.73 -20.40 9.10
C VAL A 90 -0.66 -19.13 8.26
N VAL A 91 -1.82 -18.62 7.86
CA VAL A 91 -1.92 -17.47 6.95
C VAL A 91 -2.12 -16.19 7.75
N LEU A 92 -1.27 -15.18 7.56
CA LEU A 92 -1.28 -13.94 8.33
C LEU A 92 -1.30 -12.70 7.41
N PRO A 93 -2.25 -11.78 7.56
CA PRO A 93 -2.26 -10.52 6.82
C PRO A 93 -1.28 -9.51 7.44
N LEU A 94 -0.70 -8.64 6.61
CA LEU A 94 0.12 -7.51 7.06
C LEU A 94 -0.08 -6.27 6.19
N PHE A 95 -0.62 -5.20 6.77
CA PHE A 95 -0.78 -3.91 6.11
C PHE A 95 -0.86 -2.80 7.16
N ALA A 96 -0.65 -1.54 6.75
CA ALA A 96 -0.40 -0.44 7.68
C ALA A 96 -1.55 -0.15 8.66
N LEU A 97 -2.80 -0.35 8.22
CA LEU A 97 -4.01 -0.14 9.02
C LEU A 97 -4.36 -1.32 9.95
N LEU A 98 -3.60 -2.42 9.90
CA LEU A 98 -3.86 -3.58 10.77
C LEU A 98 -3.58 -3.22 12.24
N PRO A 99 -4.43 -3.60 13.22
CA PRO A 99 -4.17 -3.35 14.63
C PRO A 99 -2.80 -3.85 15.07
N LYS A 100 -2.13 -3.11 15.95
CA LYS A 100 -0.75 -3.42 16.37
C LYS A 100 -0.61 -4.83 16.95
N GLU A 101 -1.58 -5.27 17.74
CA GLU A 101 -1.62 -6.64 18.29
C GLU A 101 -1.61 -7.71 17.18
N GLN A 102 -2.43 -7.54 16.15
CA GLN A 102 -2.46 -8.46 15.01
C GLN A 102 -1.18 -8.39 14.17
N GLN A 103 -0.55 -7.21 14.05
CA GLN A 103 0.76 -7.09 13.40
C GLN A 103 1.85 -7.86 14.17
N GLN A 104 1.76 -7.98 15.50
CA GLN A 104 2.75 -8.73 16.29
C GLN A 104 2.69 -10.24 16.03
N ASN A 105 1.53 -10.77 15.60
CA ASN A 105 1.35 -12.21 15.35
C ASN A 105 2.32 -12.78 14.31
N ILE A 106 2.85 -11.96 13.40
CA ILE A 106 3.84 -12.42 12.40
C ILE A 106 5.17 -12.82 13.04
N PHE A 107 5.51 -12.28 14.22
CA PHE A 107 6.74 -12.59 14.95
C PHE A 107 6.62 -13.83 15.83
N ASN A 108 5.40 -14.15 16.27
CA ASN A 108 5.15 -15.31 17.11
C ASN A 108 5.61 -16.60 16.41
N SER A 109 6.24 -17.51 17.15
CA SER A 109 6.58 -18.84 16.64
C SER A 109 5.30 -19.62 16.29
N VAL A 110 5.40 -20.51 15.32
CA VAL A 110 4.35 -21.47 15.00
C VAL A 110 4.77 -22.87 15.41
N GLU A 111 3.80 -23.77 15.53
CA GLU A 111 4.02 -25.17 15.89
C GLU A 111 5.13 -25.83 15.04
N PRO A 112 5.90 -26.77 15.61
CA PRO A 112 6.87 -27.56 14.87
C PRO A 112 6.19 -28.22 13.66
N ASN A 113 6.78 -28.04 12.47
CA ASN A 113 6.24 -28.44 11.16
C ASN A 113 5.18 -27.51 10.54
N ALA A 114 4.72 -26.45 11.20
CA ALA A 114 3.83 -25.47 10.58
C ALA A 114 4.61 -24.44 9.73
N ARG A 115 4.01 -23.98 8.63
CA ARG A 115 4.55 -22.93 7.77
C ARG A 115 3.73 -21.66 7.88
N LYS A 116 4.34 -20.53 8.28
CA LYS A 116 3.74 -19.20 8.13
C LYS A 116 3.72 -18.77 6.65
N CYS A 117 2.58 -18.25 6.21
CA CYS A 117 2.41 -17.56 4.94
C CYS A 117 1.87 -16.16 5.22
N ILE A 118 2.75 -15.16 5.08
CA ILE A 118 2.44 -13.77 5.39
C ILE A 118 2.13 -13.07 4.08
N VAL A 119 0.92 -12.52 3.96
CA VAL A 119 0.52 -11.72 2.80
C VAL A 119 0.57 -10.26 3.19
N SER A 120 1.45 -9.49 2.54
CA SER A 120 1.78 -8.14 2.94
C SER A 120 1.67 -7.13 1.81
N THR A 121 1.37 -5.87 2.16
CA THR A 121 1.70 -4.74 1.30
C THR A 121 3.20 -4.37 1.40
N ASN A 122 3.60 -3.22 0.88
CA ASN A 122 4.95 -2.66 1.05
C ASN A 122 5.37 -2.41 2.52
N VAL A 123 4.51 -2.65 3.51
CA VAL A 123 4.90 -2.57 4.93
C VAL A 123 6.02 -3.55 5.29
N ALA A 124 6.04 -4.75 4.71
CA ALA A 124 7.13 -5.71 4.91
C ALA A 124 8.40 -5.41 4.08
N GLU A 125 8.38 -4.37 3.25
CA GLU A 125 9.50 -4.02 2.37
C GLU A 125 10.64 -3.36 3.13
N THR A 126 10.35 -2.61 4.20
CA THR A 126 11.31 -1.87 5.05
C THR A 126 11.52 -2.57 6.39
N SER A 127 12.30 -1.98 7.31
CA SER A 127 13.05 -2.47 8.50
C SER A 127 12.55 -3.63 9.39
N LEU A 128 11.49 -4.35 9.05
CA LEU A 128 11.00 -5.55 9.71
C LEU A 128 11.81 -6.81 9.38
N THR A 129 12.37 -7.46 10.40
CA THR A 129 12.93 -8.81 10.24
C THR A 129 11.90 -9.81 10.77
N ILE A 130 11.30 -10.58 9.88
CA ILE A 130 10.37 -11.66 10.25
C ILE A 130 11.18 -12.96 10.33
N PRO A 131 11.30 -13.58 11.51
CA PRO A 131 12.09 -14.80 11.68
C PRO A 131 11.58 -15.93 10.79
N GLY A 132 12.50 -16.67 10.15
CA GLY A 132 12.18 -17.90 9.42
C GLY A 132 11.62 -17.70 8.01
N VAL A 133 11.50 -16.46 7.51
CA VAL A 133 11.14 -16.20 6.10
C VAL A 133 12.29 -16.63 5.20
N LYS A 134 12.00 -17.60 4.32
CA LYS A 134 12.94 -18.08 3.29
C LYS A 134 12.42 -17.89 1.87
N TYR A 135 11.11 -17.74 1.68
CA TYR A 135 10.51 -17.68 0.37
C TYR A 135 9.77 -16.35 0.17
N ILE A 136 10.18 -15.59 -0.85
CA ILE A 136 9.49 -14.37 -1.26
C ILE A 136 8.68 -14.65 -2.52
N VAL A 137 7.45 -14.18 -2.56
CA VAL A 137 6.62 -14.12 -3.77
C VAL A 137 6.34 -12.65 -4.05
N ASP A 138 6.98 -12.09 -5.08
CA ASP A 138 6.87 -10.68 -5.43
C ASP A 138 6.02 -10.50 -6.69
N THR A 139 4.87 -9.83 -6.54
CA THR A 139 4.00 -9.46 -7.67
C THR A 139 4.59 -8.31 -8.50
N GLY A 140 5.58 -7.58 -7.95
CA GLY A 140 6.19 -6.43 -8.60
C GLY A 140 5.31 -5.19 -8.65
N LYS A 141 4.09 -5.24 -8.12
CA LYS A 141 3.15 -4.11 -8.12
C LYS A 141 3.20 -3.36 -6.79
N VAL A 142 2.84 -2.08 -6.85
CA VAL A 142 2.71 -1.19 -5.70
C VAL A 142 1.60 -0.17 -5.97
N LYS A 143 0.92 0.27 -4.92
CA LYS A 143 -0.13 1.29 -5.00
C LYS A 143 0.43 2.63 -4.52
N TYR A 144 0.63 3.57 -5.45
CA TYR A 144 1.06 4.92 -5.12
C TYR A 144 -0.13 5.89 -5.09
N LYS A 145 0.05 6.97 -4.33
CA LYS A 145 -0.83 8.13 -4.32
C LYS A 145 -0.25 9.16 -5.28
N PHE A 146 -1.06 9.64 -6.20
CA PHE A 146 -0.75 10.68 -7.18
C PHE A 146 -1.71 11.85 -7.00
N TYR A 147 -1.18 13.05 -7.17
CA TYR A 147 -1.96 14.27 -7.25
C TYR A 147 -2.21 14.61 -8.72
N ASP A 148 -3.48 14.67 -9.11
CA ASP A 148 -3.88 15.12 -10.44
C ASP A 148 -3.83 16.65 -10.48
N LYS A 149 -2.91 17.17 -11.30
CA LYS A 149 -2.65 18.61 -11.44
C LYS A 149 -3.83 19.37 -12.06
N ILE A 150 -4.70 18.69 -12.82
CA ILE A 150 -5.84 19.31 -13.52
C ILE A 150 -7.04 19.38 -12.57
N THR A 151 -7.42 18.25 -11.98
CA THR A 151 -8.60 18.18 -11.10
C THR A 151 -8.31 18.66 -9.68
N GLY A 152 -7.04 18.72 -9.28
CA GLY A 152 -6.62 19.02 -7.91
C GLY A 152 -6.98 17.91 -6.92
N ALA A 153 -7.33 16.73 -7.41
CA ALA A 153 -7.72 15.58 -6.61
C ALA A 153 -6.57 14.58 -6.44
N GLU A 154 -6.63 13.79 -5.38
CA GLU A 154 -5.67 12.73 -5.12
C GLU A 154 -6.24 11.39 -5.60
N LYS A 155 -5.51 10.72 -6.49
CA LYS A 155 -5.86 9.41 -7.03
C LYS A 155 -4.86 8.36 -6.54
N TYR A 156 -5.35 7.15 -6.28
CA TYR A 156 -4.46 6.00 -6.09
C TYR A 156 -4.32 5.21 -7.38
N GLU A 157 -3.10 4.84 -7.72
CA GLU A 157 -2.81 4.07 -8.93
C GLU A 157 -1.89 2.89 -8.61
N ILE A 158 -2.20 1.74 -9.19
CA ILE A 158 -1.37 0.54 -9.10
C ILE A 158 -0.39 0.56 -10.27
N THR A 159 0.90 0.58 -9.97
CA THR A 159 1.97 0.59 -10.97
C THR A 159 3.07 -0.40 -10.58
N TRP A 160 4.10 -0.53 -11.41
CA TRP A 160 5.31 -1.30 -11.09
C TRP A 160 6.07 -0.64 -9.93
N CYS A 161 6.60 -1.45 -9.02
CA CYS A 161 7.55 -0.95 -8.02
C CYS A 161 8.90 -0.64 -8.69
N SER A 162 9.79 0.06 -7.97
CA SER A 162 11.12 0.32 -8.51
C SER A 162 12.01 -0.92 -8.44
N LYS A 163 13.07 -0.97 -9.25
CA LYS A 163 14.11 -2.01 -9.18
C LYS A 163 14.69 -2.09 -7.77
N ALA A 164 15.02 -0.93 -7.17
CA ALA A 164 15.47 -0.85 -5.79
C ALA A 164 14.46 -1.44 -4.78
N SER A 165 13.16 -1.21 -4.97
CA SER A 165 12.10 -1.77 -4.12
C SER A 165 12.01 -3.29 -4.25
N ALA A 166 12.01 -3.82 -5.47
CA ALA A 166 12.01 -5.26 -5.73
C ALA A 166 13.26 -5.96 -5.18
N ASP A 167 14.42 -5.31 -5.20
CA ASP A 167 15.64 -5.84 -4.60
C ASP A 167 15.60 -5.82 -3.07
N GLN A 168 15.00 -4.79 -2.45
CA GLN A 168 14.72 -4.79 -1.00
C GLN A 168 13.77 -5.92 -0.60
N ARG A 169 12.71 -6.17 -1.39
CA ARG A 169 11.78 -7.30 -1.18
C ARG A 169 12.49 -8.64 -1.29
N LYS A 170 13.32 -8.83 -2.33
CA LYS A 170 14.18 -10.02 -2.49
C LYS A 170 15.08 -10.22 -1.27
N GLY A 171 15.68 -9.14 -0.76
CA GLY A 171 16.56 -9.17 0.41
C GLY A 171 15.89 -9.69 1.69
N ARG A 172 14.55 -9.70 1.78
CA ARG A 172 13.81 -10.23 2.94
C ARG A 172 14.00 -11.72 3.16
N ALA A 173 14.19 -12.50 2.10
CA ALA A 173 14.50 -13.93 2.20
C ALA A 173 15.91 -14.19 2.77
N GLY A 174 16.81 -13.22 2.70
CA GLY A 174 18.22 -13.36 3.08
C GLY A 174 18.55 -12.96 4.52
N ARG A 175 17.57 -12.50 5.32
CA ARG A 175 17.84 -11.92 6.65
C ARG A 175 18.21 -12.93 7.72
N THR A 176 17.65 -14.13 7.66
CA THR A 176 17.88 -15.20 8.67
C THR A 176 18.59 -16.42 8.11
N GLY A 177 19.01 -16.38 6.84
CA GLY A 177 19.63 -17.50 6.15
C GLY A 177 19.41 -17.45 4.64
N PRO A 178 19.83 -18.48 3.90
CA PRO A 178 19.59 -18.57 2.46
C PRO A 178 18.09 -18.70 2.17
N GLY A 179 17.64 -18.04 1.10
CA GLY A 179 16.26 -18.05 0.68
C GLY A 179 16.08 -17.79 -0.81
N HIS A 180 14.85 -17.98 -1.29
CA HIS A 180 14.49 -17.84 -2.69
C HIS A 180 13.48 -16.72 -2.88
N CYS A 181 13.68 -15.91 -3.91
CA CYS A 181 12.72 -14.90 -4.35
C CYS A 181 12.12 -15.32 -5.69
N TYR A 182 10.80 -15.42 -5.73
CA TYR A 182 10.02 -15.73 -6.93
C TYR A 182 9.30 -14.47 -7.39
N ARG A 183 9.82 -13.88 -8.47
CA ARG A 183 9.22 -12.74 -9.15
C ARG A 183 8.14 -13.23 -10.11
N LEU A 184 6.95 -12.64 -10.05
CA LEU A 184 5.82 -13.00 -10.92
C LEU A 184 5.78 -12.16 -12.21
N TYR A 185 6.93 -11.67 -12.62
CA TYR A 185 7.15 -10.84 -13.79
C TYR A 185 8.45 -11.27 -14.48
N SER A 186 8.54 -11.05 -15.79
CA SER A 186 9.69 -11.48 -16.58
C SER A 186 10.90 -10.57 -16.36
N THR A 187 12.09 -11.07 -16.71
CA THR A 187 13.32 -10.26 -16.72
C THR A 187 13.21 -9.07 -17.66
N SER A 188 12.55 -9.23 -18.82
CA SER A 188 12.32 -8.15 -19.78
C SER A 188 11.49 -7.02 -19.17
N VAL A 189 10.37 -7.34 -18.51
CA VAL A 189 9.54 -6.36 -17.78
C VAL A 189 10.35 -5.69 -16.66
N TYR A 190 11.14 -6.47 -15.90
CA TYR A 190 12.01 -5.91 -14.87
C TYR A 190 13.05 -4.93 -15.41
N GLN A 191 13.59 -5.17 -16.60
CA GLN A 191 14.65 -4.35 -17.18
C GLN A 191 14.10 -3.08 -17.82
N HIS A 192 13.00 -3.16 -18.56
CA HIS A 192 12.47 -2.08 -19.39
C HIS A 192 11.33 -1.29 -18.73
N ASP A 193 10.46 -1.93 -17.95
CA ASP A 193 9.25 -1.27 -17.43
C ASP A 193 9.43 -0.74 -16.00
N PHE A 194 10.33 -1.33 -15.21
CA PHE A 194 10.54 -0.92 -13.82
C PHE A 194 11.46 0.32 -13.76
N PRO A 195 11.03 1.39 -13.07
CA PRO A 195 11.93 2.51 -12.79
C PRO A 195 13.04 2.06 -11.84
N GLU A 196 14.23 2.64 -11.96
CA GLU A 196 15.37 2.27 -11.12
C GLU A 196 15.09 2.57 -9.63
N PHE A 197 14.63 3.79 -9.36
CA PHE A 197 14.27 4.28 -8.03
C PHE A 197 12.81 4.71 -7.97
N THR A 198 12.28 4.76 -6.76
CA THR A 198 10.92 5.26 -6.54
C THR A 198 10.91 6.77 -6.71
N VAL A 199 9.93 7.28 -7.47
CA VAL A 199 9.77 8.73 -7.67
C VAL A 199 9.53 9.40 -6.31
N PRO A 200 10.29 10.45 -5.95
CA PRO A 200 10.12 11.18 -4.69
C PRO A 200 8.69 11.70 -4.48
N ASP A 201 8.22 11.71 -3.24
CA ASP A 201 6.85 12.17 -2.91
C ASP A 201 6.60 13.63 -3.27
N ILE A 202 7.64 14.48 -3.20
CA ILE A 202 7.54 15.92 -3.56
C ILE A 202 7.09 16.14 -5.01
N LEU A 203 7.33 15.18 -5.91
CA LEU A 203 6.93 15.25 -7.32
C LEU A 203 5.56 14.60 -7.58
N ARG A 204 5.04 13.82 -6.63
CA ARG A 204 3.80 13.03 -6.80
C ARG A 204 2.63 13.55 -5.98
N GLN A 205 2.88 14.35 -4.96
CA GLN A 205 1.88 14.83 -4.01
C GLN A 205 1.73 16.35 -4.08
N SER A 206 0.63 16.87 -3.55
CA SER A 206 0.43 18.31 -3.45
C SER A 206 1.44 18.95 -2.50
N ILE A 207 2.18 19.95 -3.00
CA ILE A 207 3.20 20.68 -2.25
C ILE A 207 2.68 21.94 -1.55
N GLN A 208 1.36 22.18 -1.54
CA GLN A 208 0.75 23.40 -0.99
C GLN A 208 1.12 23.65 0.48
N ASN A 209 1.13 22.60 1.31
CA ASN A 209 1.54 22.71 2.72
C ASN A 209 3.01 23.09 2.87
N ILE A 210 3.89 22.49 2.06
CA ILE A 210 5.32 22.76 2.07
C ILE A 210 5.57 24.22 1.66
N VAL A 211 4.92 24.67 0.58
CA VAL A 211 4.99 26.06 0.09
C VAL A 211 4.54 27.03 1.18
N LEU A 212 3.39 26.78 1.82
CA LEU A 212 2.88 27.63 2.90
C LEU A 212 3.86 27.68 4.09
N GLN A 213 4.38 26.53 4.50
CA GLN A 213 5.32 26.43 5.61
C GLN A 213 6.62 27.18 5.33
N MET A 214 7.22 27.00 4.14
CA MET A 214 8.45 27.71 3.74
C MET A 214 8.24 29.22 3.69
N LYS A 215 7.10 29.68 3.16
CA LYS A 215 6.76 31.12 3.15
C LYS A 215 6.55 31.65 4.57
N CYS A 216 5.98 30.85 5.50
CA CYS A 216 5.83 31.24 6.91
C CYS A 216 7.18 31.41 7.61
N MET A 217 8.19 30.66 7.18
CA MET A 217 9.59 30.80 7.63
C MET A 217 10.31 32.00 6.98
N ASN A 218 9.59 32.85 6.24
CA ASN A 218 10.13 33.96 5.45
C ASN A 218 11.21 33.52 4.44
N PHE A 219 11.14 32.27 3.96
CA PHE A 219 11.99 31.86 2.86
C PHE A 219 11.54 32.58 1.58
N GLY A 220 12.48 33.14 0.83
CA GLY A 220 12.19 34.00 -0.33
C GLY A 220 11.62 33.25 -1.53
N LYS A 221 12.41 33.12 -2.60
CA LYS A 221 12.05 32.31 -3.77
C LYS A 221 12.26 30.84 -3.45
N ILE A 222 11.19 30.05 -3.46
CA ILE A 222 11.23 28.60 -3.15
C ILE A 222 12.13 27.86 -4.15
N GLU A 223 12.20 28.32 -5.39
CA GLU A 223 13.07 27.79 -6.45
C GLU A 223 14.56 27.79 -6.06
N ASN A 224 14.98 28.68 -5.14
CA ASN A 224 16.36 28.79 -4.68
C ASN A 224 16.66 27.86 -3.50
N PHE A 225 15.68 27.13 -2.98
CA PHE A 225 15.90 26.21 -1.86
C PHE A 225 16.65 24.96 -2.35
N PRO A 226 17.70 24.50 -1.63
CA PRO A 226 18.52 23.37 -2.04
C PRO A 226 17.81 22.03 -1.76
N PHE A 227 16.76 21.72 -2.53
CA PHE A 227 16.10 20.43 -2.45
C PHE A 227 17.00 19.30 -2.95
N PRO A 228 17.02 18.12 -2.31
CA PRO A 228 17.63 16.92 -2.90
C PRO A 228 17.02 16.56 -4.26
N THR A 229 15.72 16.82 -4.41
CA THR A 229 15.00 16.77 -5.68
C THR A 229 14.01 17.93 -5.70
N PRO A 230 14.22 18.96 -6.54
CA PRO A 230 13.36 20.14 -6.54
C PRO A 230 11.98 19.82 -7.13
N PRO A 231 10.90 20.44 -6.63
CA PRO A 231 9.59 20.38 -7.27
C PRO A 231 9.59 21.18 -8.58
N ASP A 232 8.67 20.82 -9.49
CA ASP A 232 8.49 21.56 -10.75
C ASP A 232 8.05 23.00 -10.47
N SER A 233 8.62 23.98 -11.18
CA SER A 233 8.21 25.39 -11.05
C SER A 233 6.72 25.62 -11.34
N ILE A 234 6.12 24.78 -12.18
CA ILE A 234 4.68 24.81 -12.48
C ILE A 234 3.87 24.46 -11.22
N ASP A 235 4.32 23.46 -10.45
CA ASP A 235 3.65 23.02 -9.23
C ASP A 235 3.79 24.05 -8.11
N ILE A 236 4.94 24.71 -8.02
CA ILE A 236 5.17 25.80 -7.07
C ILE A 236 4.19 26.94 -7.37
N LYS A 237 4.10 27.37 -8.63
CA LYS A 237 3.17 28.44 -9.05
C LYS A 237 1.71 28.05 -8.81
N ALA A 238 1.32 26.82 -9.15
CA ALA A 238 -0.04 26.32 -8.90
C ALA A 238 -0.39 26.30 -7.40
N ALA A 239 0.57 25.91 -6.55
CA ALA A 239 0.42 25.95 -5.11
C ALA A 239 0.29 27.40 -4.59
N GLU A 240 1.13 28.33 -5.04
CA GLU A 240 1.02 29.75 -4.70
C GLU A 240 -0.32 30.34 -5.13
N CYS A 241 -0.78 30.08 -6.36
CA CYS A 241 -2.11 30.49 -6.83
C CYS A 241 -3.23 29.95 -5.93
N THR A 242 -3.15 28.68 -5.51
CA THR A 242 -4.14 28.10 -4.60
C THR A 242 -4.14 28.81 -3.24
N LEU A 243 -2.96 29.10 -2.70
CA LEU A 243 -2.83 29.78 -1.41
C LEU A 243 -3.28 31.25 -1.47
N LEU A 244 -3.08 31.93 -2.60
CA LEU A 244 -3.64 33.26 -2.86
C LEU A 244 -5.18 33.21 -2.88
N MET A 245 -5.77 32.25 -3.60
CA MET A 245 -7.23 32.07 -3.65
C MET A 245 -7.83 31.77 -2.27
N LEU A 246 -7.10 31.08 -1.39
CA LEU A 246 -7.52 30.81 -0.01
C LEU A 246 -7.31 32.01 0.95
N GLY A 247 -6.66 33.08 0.49
CA GLY A 247 -6.27 34.23 1.32
C GLY A 247 -5.11 33.94 2.28
N ALA A 248 -4.41 32.80 2.11
CA ALA A 248 -3.25 32.44 2.91
C ALA A 248 -2.01 33.27 2.52
N LEU A 249 -1.94 33.66 1.25
CA LEU A 249 -0.94 34.58 0.70
C LEU A 249 -1.62 35.86 0.20
N GLU A 250 -0.84 36.94 0.15
CA GLU A 250 -1.20 38.21 -0.49
C GLU A 250 -0.08 38.64 -1.42
N THR A 251 -0.43 39.35 -2.48
CA THR A 251 0.53 39.98 -3.39
C THR A 251 1.01 41.29 -2.76
N ALA A 252 2.30 41.38 -2.49
CA ALA A 252 2.96 42.57 -1.95
C ALA A 252 4.06 43.07 -2.89
N GLN A 253 4.37 44.36 -2.82
CA GLN A 253 5.55 44.91 -3.48
C GLN A 253 6.78 44.69 -2.60
N SER A 254 7.85 44.21 -3.21
CA SER A 254 9.18 44.06 -2.63
C SER A 254 10.20 44.85 -3.45
N SER A 255 11.36 45.10 -2.87
CA SER A 255 12.52 45.73 -3.54
C SER A 255 12.95 45.02 -4.82
N SER A 256 12.59 43.74 -4.98
CA SER A 256 12.87 42.87 -6.13
C SER A 256 11.67 42.64 -7.06
N GLY A 257 10.57 43.38 -6.89
CA GLY A 257 9.34 43.24 -7.68
C GLY A 257 8.15 42.70 -6.88
N LEU A 258 7.15 42.15 -7.57
CA LEU A 258 5.99 41.51 -6.92
C LEU A 258 6.41 40.24 -6.17
N CYS A 259 6.00 40.11 -4.92
CA CYS A 259 6.22 38.92 -4.11
C CYS A 259 4.93 38.46 -3.42
N HIS A 260 4.86 37.17 -3.11
CA HIS A 260 3.77 36.61 -2.31
C HIS A 260 4.19 36.55 -0.84
N ARG A 261 3.51 37.33 0.01
CA ARG A 261 3.73 37.38 1.46
C ARG A 261 2.64 36.59 2.18
N VAL A 262 2.98 35.96 3.30
CA VAL A 262 2.00 35.22 4.12
C VAL A 262 1.13 36.19 4.92
N THR A 263 -0.18 35.98 4.86
CA THR A 263 -1.16 36.76 5.64
C THR A 263 -1.25 36.27 7.08
N LYS A 264 -1.97 36.99 7.96
CA LYS A 264 -2.29 36.50 9.31
C LYS A 264 -3.06 35.18 9.26
N LEU A 265 -3.99 35.06 8.32
CA LEU A 265 -4.74 33.84 8.04
C LEU A 265 -3.80 32.69 7.63
N GLY A 266 -2.85 32.93 6.72
CA GLY A 266 -1.87 31.94 6.30
C GLY A 266 -1.02 31.41 7.47
N ARG A 267 -0.63 32.27 8.40
CA ARG A 267 0.09 31.86 9.63
C ARG A 267 -0.78 30.99 10.54
N GLN A 268 -2.05 31.34 10.72
CA GLN A 268 -3.01 30.51 11.45
C GLN A 268 -3.19 29.15 10.77
N MET A 269 -3.32 29.11 9.45
CA MET A 269 -3.45 27.87 8.69
C MET A 269 -2.24 26.96 8.85
N ASN A 270 -1.04 27.52 8.85
CA ASN A 270 0.20 26.78 9.09
C ASN A 270 0.26 26.18 10.51
N SER A 271 -0.30 26.86 11.52
CA SER A 271 -0.32 26.35 12.90
C SER A 271 -1.19 25.10 13.07
N ILE A 272 -2.26 24.95 12.26
CA ILE A 272 -3.18 23.82 12.31
C ILE A 272 -2.55 22.52 11.75
N SER A 273 -1.49 22.63 10.94
CA SER A 273 -0.77 21.48 10.36
C SER A 273 -1.63 20.52 9.51
N LEU A 274 -2.72 21.03 8.92
CA LEU A 274 -3.55 20.31 7.93
C LEU A 274 -3.37 20.92 6.53
N TYR A 275 -3.93 20.24 5.51
CA TYR A 275 -4.02 20.80 4.15
C TYR A 275 -4.69 22.19 4.17
N PRO A 276 -4.29 23.14 3.31
CA PRO A 276 -4.69 24.53 3.47
C PRO A 276 -6.21 24.70 3.34
N ARG A 277 -6.85 23.89 2.49
CA ARG A 277 -8.31 23.87 2.35
C ARG A 277 -9.01 23.49 3.66
N TYR A 278 -8.52 22.46 4.37
CA TYR A 278 -9.08 22.05 5.66
C TYR A 278 -8.79 23.07 6.76
N SER A 279 -7.57 23.62 6.80
CA SER A 279 -7.22 24.67 7.76
C SER A 279 -8.10 25.91 7.58
N LYS A 280 -8.35 26.33 6.33
CA LYS A 280 -9.25 27.45 6.02
C LYS A 280 -10.68 27.16 6.47
N MET A 281 -11.19 25.97 6.15
CA MET A 281 -12.53 25.53 6.55
C MET A 281 -12.70 25.59 8.08
N ILE A 282 -11.71 25.10 8.84
CA ILE A 282 -11.74 25.15 10.31
C ILE A 282 -11.71 26.60 10.81
N ILE A 283 -10.85 27.46 10.28
CA ILE A 283 -10.76 28.87 10.72
C ILE A 283 -12.09 29.60 10.47
N ASP A 284 -12.69 29.42 9.29
CA ASP A 284 -13.96 30.06 8.96
C ASP A 284 -15.12 29.53 9.82
N SER A 285 -15.09 28.25 10.18
CA SER A 285 -16.10 27.64 11.05
C SER A 285 -16.10 28.19 12.48
N ILE A 286 -14.97 28.70 12.96
CA ILE A 286 -14.87 29.37 14.26
C ILE A 286 -15.64 30.69 14.20
N ILE A 287 -15.48 31.45 13.12
CA ILE A 287 -16.18 32.72 12.89
C ILE A 287 -17.69 32.50 12.78
N GLN A 288 -18.10 31.40 12.13
CA GLN A 288 -19.51 31.06 11.93
C GLN A 288 -20.14 30.31 13.13
N GLY A 289 -19.38 29.99 14.18
CA GLY A 289 -19.88 29.28 15.36
C GLY A 289 -20.19 27.79 15.15
N CYS A 290 -19.68 27.15 14.08
CA CYS A 290 -19.92 25.75 13.75
C CYS A 290 -18.66 24.86 13.83
N ALA A 291 -17.61 25.33 14.51
CA ALA A 291 -16.31 24.67 14.59
C ALA A 291 -16.33 23.19 15.03
N PRO A 292 -17.11 22.76 16.04
CA PRO A 292 -17.10 21.35 16.45
C PRO A 292 -17.45 20.37 15.33
N TYR A 293 -18.44 20.72 14.49
CA TYR A 293 -18.86 19.91 13.35
C TYR A 293 -17.81 19.88 12.25
N VAL A 294 -17.24 21.04 11.93
CA VAL A 294 -16.23 21.18 10.88
C VAL A 294 -14.92 20.50 11.25
N ILE A 295 -14.50 20.61 12.51
CA ILE A 295 -13.34 19.87 13.03
C ILE A 295 -13.58 18.36 12.92
N THR A 296 -14.77 17.89 13.26
CA THR A 296 -15.13 16.47 13.13
C THR A 296 -15.02 16.02 11.67
N ILE A 297 -15.60 16.77 10.73
CA ILE A 297 -15.51 16.48 9.29
C ILE A 297 -14.06 16.50 8.81
N ALA A 298 -13.30 17.54 9.15
CA ALA A 298 -11.89 17.66 8.77
C ALA A 298 -11.04 16.52 9.34
N SER A 299 -11.28 16.09 10.58
CA SER A 299 -10.60 14.94 11.19
C SER A 299 -10.93 13.64 10.45
N ALA A 300 -12.21 13.44 10.10
CA ALA A 300 -12.66 12.24 9.40
C ALA A 300 -12.12 12.16 7.96
N MET A 301 -11.93 13.32 7.30
CA MET A 301 -11.36 13.40 5.95
C MET A 301 -9.84 13.35 5.91
N SER A 302 -9.16 13.85 6.95
CA SER A 302 -7.69 13.89 7.01
C SER A 302 -7.09 12.54 7.40
N VAL A 303 -7.80 11.77 8.22
CA VAL A 303 -7.41 10.40 8.56
C VAL A 303 -8.00 9.43 7.53
N ARG A 304 -7.21 8.43 7.11
CA ARG A 304 -7.73 7.30 6.35
C ARG A 304 -8.63 6.45 7.25
N VAL A 305 -9.92 6.78 7.28
CA VAL A 305 -10.93 5.90 7.89
C VAL A 305 -11.50 5.02 6.79
N ASP A 306 -11.04 3.78 6.71
CA ASP A 306 -11.85 2.76 6.05
C ASP A 306 -13.16 2.71 6.83
N ARG A 307 -14.29 2.81 6.14
CA ARG A 307 -15.58 2.45 6.73
C ARG A 307 -15.37 1.11 7.42
N ILE A 308 -15.48 1.08 8.75
CA ILE A 308 -15.76 -0.16 9.45
C ILE A 308 -17.05 -0.63 8.80
N ASN A 309 -16.96 -1.67 7.96
CA ASN A 309 -18.14 -2.26 7.36
C ASN A 309 -18.96 -2.81 8.53
N PHE A 310 -19.92 -2.04 9.01
CA PHE A 310 -20.99 -2.49 9.89
C PHE A 310 -21.96 -3.35 9.06
N HIS A 311 -21.45 -4.38 8.39
CA HIS A 311 -22.29 -5.48 7.95
C HIS A 311 -22.36 -6.44 9.12
N ARG A 312 -23.48 -6.31 9.85
CA ARG A 312 -24.10 -7.39 10.62
C ARG A 312 -24.37 -8.59 9.73
#